data_AF-A0A9E1P3P5-F1
#
_entry.id   AF-A0A9E1P3P5-F1
#
_cell.length_a   1.000
_cell.length_b   1.000
_cell.length_c   1.000
_cell.angle_alpha   90.00
_cell.angle_beta   90.00
_cell.angle_gamma   90.00
#
_symmetry.space_group_name_H-M   'P 1'
#
loop_
_entity.id
_entity.type
_entity.pdbx_description
1 polymer ?
#
loop_
_entity_poly.entity_id
_entity_poly.type
_entity_poly.pdbx_seq_one_letter_code
_entity_poly.pdbx_strand_id
1 'polypeptide(L)' 'MRRGTICLICLGLLACQSVQPWERGVLAKQEMQWLDDPVESRLQSQIYSSKEASSGGGGASGGGCGCN' A
#
# COMPACT_ATOMS: atom_id res chain seq x y z
N MET A 1 21.74 -3.46 31.02
CA MET A 1 20.56 -3.77 30.18
C MET A 1 19.64 -2.55 30.00
N ARG A 2 19.15 -1.89 31.05
CA ARG A 2 18.25 -0.71 30.95
C ARG A 2 18.78 0.49 30.13
N ARG A 3 20.09 0.77 30.20
CA ARG A 3 20.72 1.87 29.41
C ARG A 3 20.72 1.62 27.90
N GLY A 4 20.84 0.36 27.48
CA GLY A 4 20.78 -0.01 26.06
C GLY A 4 19.36 0.12 25.49
N THR A 5 18.35 -0.22 26.29
CA THR A 5 16.94 -0.09 25.91
C THR A 5 16.54 1.38 25.70
N ILE A 6 17.01 2.29 26.55
CA ILE A 6 16.75 3.74 26.39
C ILE A 6 17.38 4.27 25.11
N CYS A 7 18.61 3.86 24.80
CA CYS A 7 19.30 4.28 23.58
C CYS A 7 18.59 3.80 22.29
N LEU A 8 18.11 2.55 22.29
CA LEU A 8 17.32 1.98 21.19
C LEU A 8 16.00 2.72 20.95
N ILE A 9 15.31 3.12 22.02
CA ILE A 9 14.06 3.88 21.92
C ILE A 9 14.33 5.29 21.34
N CYS A 10 15.38 5.97 21.79
CA CYS A 10 15.74 7.29 21.27
C CYS A 10 16.13 7.25 19.78
N LEU A 11 16.81 6.21 19.31
CA LEU A 11 17.13 6.04 17.89
C LEU A 11 15.87 5.87 17.02
N GLY A 12 14.88 5.12 17.49
CA GLY A 12 13.63 4.88 16.75
C GLY A 12 12.80 6.14 16.52
N LEU A 13 12.88 7.12 17.44
CA LEU A 13 12.13 8.38 17.33
C LEU A 13 12.69 9.33 16.26
N LEU A 14 13.98 9.20 15.92
CA LEU A 14 14.63 10.04 14.91
C LEU A 14 14.43 9.52 13.47
N ALA A 15 13.89 8.30 13.30
CA ALA A 15 13.73 7.67 12.00
C ALA A 15 12.51 8.17 11.19
N CYS A 16 11.65 9.01 11.78
CA CYS A 16 10.45 9.52 11.12
C CYS A 16 10.77 10.80 10.33
N GLN A 17 11.04 10.66 9.03
CA GLN A 17 11.26 11.78 8.11
C GLN A 17 10.00 12.03 7.27
N SER A 18 9.53 13.28 7.24
CA SER A 18 8.52 13.70 6.27
C SER A 18 9.18 13.89 4.91
N VAL A 19 8.57 13.30 3.88
CA VAL A 19 9.01 13.33 2.47
C VAL A 19 7.95 14.07 1.67
N GLN A 20 8.38 14.98 0.81
CA GLN A 20 7.50 15.79 -0.02
C GLN A 20 6.78 14.91 -1.06
N PRO A 21 5.57 15.27 -1.50
CA PRO A 21 4.79 14.45 -2.42
C PRO A 21 5.53 14.05 -3.71
N TRP A 22 6.34 14.94 -4.29
CA TRP A 22 7.11 14.69 -5.51
C TRP A 22 8.35 13.81 -5.28
N GLU A 23 8.87 13.73 -4.05
CA GLU A 23 9.98 12.83 -3.69
C GLU A 23 9.53 11.36 -3.72
N ARG A 24 8.21 11.10 -3.69
CA ARG A 24 7.61 9.77 -3.81
C ARG A 24 7.44 9.29 -5.25
N GLY A 25 7.82 10.09 -6.25
CA GLY A 25 7.58 9.79 -7.67
C GLY A 25 8.16 8.46 -8.17
N VAL A 26 9.19 7.92 -7.51
CA VAL A 26 9.83 6.64 -7.87
C VAL A 26 9.31 5.43 -7.10
N LEU A 27 8.37 5.62 -6.16
CA LEU A 27 7.85 4.57 -5.26
C LEU A 27 6.58 3.88 -5.76
N ALA A 28 6.03 4.32 -6.90
CA ALA A 28 4.82 3.76 -7.50
C ALA A 28 5.12 3.20 -8.89
N LYS A 29 6.16 2.36 -8.98
CA LYS A 29 6.48 1.71 -10.26
C LYS A 29 5.41 0.70 -10.63
N GLN A 30 5.27 0.42 -11.92
CA GLN A 30 4.22 -0.47 -12.40
C GLN A 30 4.43 -1.91 -11.92
N GLU A 31 5.67 -2.34 -11.75
CA GLU A 31 6.04 -3.63 -11.15
C GLU A 31 5.78 -3.75 -9.64
N MET A 32 5.41 -2.65 -8.97
CA MET A 32 5.05 -2.66 -7.54
C MET A 32 3.53 -2.79 -7.34
N GLN A 33 2.76 -2.94 -8.43
CA GLN A 33 1.32 -3.17 -8.36
C GLN A 33 1.03 -4.56 -7.78
N TRP A 34 0.05 -4.66 -6.91
CA TRP A 34 -0.42 -5.94 -6.36
C TRP A 34 -1.09 -6.84 -7.41
N LEU A 35 -1.57 -6.23 -8.49
CA LEU A 35 -2.24 -6.89 -9.60
C LEU A 35 -1.35 -6.76 -10.83
N ASP A 36 -0.84 -7.88 -11.32
CA ASP A 36 0.00 -7.94 -12.51
C ASP A 36 -0.78 -7.66 -13.81
N ASP A 37 -2.02 -8.17 -13.91
CA ASP A 37 -2.87 -8.03 -15.10
C ASP A 37 -4.20 -7.31 -14.76
N PRO A 38 -4.44 -6.10 -15.31
CA PRO A 38 -5.67 -5.35 -15.08
C PRO A 38 -6.90 -5.99 -15.74
N VAL A 39 -6.76 -6.79 -16.80
CA VAL A 39 -7.88 -7.45 -17.47
C VAL A 39 -8.33 -8.66 -16.66
N GLU A 40 -7.38 -9.51 -16.27
CA GLU A 40 -7.68 -10.71 -15.48
C GLU A 40 -8.28 -10.34 -14.12
N SER A 41 -7.71 -9.35 -13.44
CA SER A 41 -8.23 -8.88 -12.15
C SER A 41 -9.65 -8.32 -12.24
N ARG A 42 -9.99 -7.63 -13.34
CA ARG A 42 -11.36 -7.16 -13.59
C ARG A 42 -12.31 -8.33 -13.79
N LEU A 43 -11.91 -9.32 -14.59
CA LEU A 43 -12.70 -10.53 -14.79
C LEU A 43 -12.97 -11.26 -13.46
N GLN A 44 -11.93 -11.48 -12.65
CA GLN A 44 -12.07 -12.12 -11.35
C GLN A 44 -12.98 -11.32 -10.41
N SER A 45 -12.86 -9.99 -10.40
CA SER A 45 -13.75 -9.14 -9.61
C SER A 45 -15.21 -9.28 -10.03
N GLN A 46 -15.50 -9.37 -11.34
CA GLN A 46 -16.86 -9.56 -11.84
C GLN A 46 -17.41 -10.94 -11.49
N ILE A 47 -16.60 -11.98 -11.60
CA ILE A 47 -16.97 -13.36 -11.20
C ILE A 47 -17.28 -13.40 -9.70
N TYR A 48 -16.39 -12.86 -8.87
CA TYR A 48 -16.59 -12.79 -7.43
C TYR A 48 -17.83 -11.97 -7.08
N SER A 49 -18.03 -10.80 -7.70
CA SER A 49 -19.22 -10.01 -7.46
C SER A 49 -20.52 -10.74 -7.85
N SER A 50 -20.49 -11.49 -8.95
CA SER A 50 -21.65 -12.27 -9.38
C SER A 50 -21.99 -13.42 -8.42
N LYS A 51 -21.02 -13.93 -7.65
CA LYS A 51 -21.20 -15.11 -6.80
C LYS A 51 -21.33 -14.75 -5.32
N GLU A 52 -20.61 -13.73 -4.87
CA GLU A 52 -20.22 -13.56 -3.46
C GLU A 52 -20.16 -12.08 -3.00
N ALA A 53 -20.74 -11.12 -3.74
CA ALA A 53 -20.68 -9.66 -3.47
C ALA A 53 -21.25 -9.17 -2.12
N SER A 54 -21.66 -10.04 -1.20
CA SER A 54 -22.39 -9.65 0.01
C SER A 54 -21.55 -8.81 1.01
N SER A 55 -20.22 -8.76 0.89
CA SER A 55 -19.32 -8.12 1.86
C SER A 55 -18.61 -6.84 1.38
N GLY A 56 -18.85 -6.37 0.16
CA GLY A 56 -18.14 -5.22 -0.42
C GLY A 56 -16.74 -5.58 -0.96
N GLY A 57 -16.25 -4.79 -1.92
CA GLY A 57 -15.10 -5.13 -2.77
C GLY A 57 -13.76 -5.27 -2.03
N GLY A 58 -13.02 -6.33 -2.36
CA GLY A 58 -11.67 -6.60 -1.86
C GLY A 58 -10.62 -5.83 -2.65
N GLY A 59 -10.28 -4.63 -2.19
CA GLY A 59 -9.17 -3.87 -2.77
C GLY A 59 -8.60 -2.89 -1.76
N ALA A 60 -7.35 -3.10 -1.34
CA ALA A 60 -6.55 -2.02 -0.82
C ALA A 60 -6.23 -1.08 -1.98
N SER A 61 -6.38 0.24 -1.80
CA SER A 61 -6.00 1.21 -2.82
C SER A 61 -4.49 1.11 -3.05
N GLY A 62 -4.11 0.46 -4.15
CA GLY A 62 -2.76 0.57 -4.70
C GLY A 62 -2.45 2.06 -4.90
N GLY A 63 -1.23 2.47 -4.55
CA GLY A 63 -0.77 3.86 -4.48
C GLY A 63 -0.73 4.60 -5.82
N GLY A 64 -1.85 4.67 -6.53
CA GLY A 64 -2.09 5.62 -7.61
C GLY A 64 -2.46 7.01 -7.08
N CYS A 65 -2.56 7.96 -7.99
CA CYS A 65 -2.82 9.39 -7.75
C CYS A 65 -4.12 9.73 -6.97
N GLY A 66 -4.87 8.75 -6.48
CA GLY A 66 -6.06 8.98 -5.66
C GLY A 66 -7.17 9.77 -6.35
N CYS A 67 -7.17 9.85 -7.69
CA CYS A 67 -8.26 10.42 -8.43
C CYS A 67 -9.39 9.39 -8.48
N ASN A 68 -10.41 9.61 -7.63
CA ASN A 68 -11.78 9.17 -7.89
C ASN A 68 -12.32 9.96 -9.08
#